data_AF-A0A433Q384-F1
#
_entry.id   AF-A0A433Q384-F1
#
_cell.length_a   1.000
_cell.length_b   1.000
_cell.length_c   1.000
_cell.angle_alpha   90.00
_cell.angle_beta   90.00
_cell.angle_gamma   90.00
#
_symmetry.space_group_name_H-M   'P 1'
#
loop_
_entity.id
_entity.type
_entity.pdbx_description
1 polymer ?
#
loop_
_entity_poly.entity_id
_entity_poly.type
_entity_poly.pdbx_seq_one_letter_code
_entity_poly.pdbx_strand_id
1 'polypeptide(L)'
;MWTKLLSVLVTGYLFLRGTTPPNTPHMSRDAIEKEGTLLDGFVASGPTWCKAVYKAVIGAFVGTMVVQELGLEGELSKFCPNPTRARLSSWSTADLVGFTCLVAGCLLRLWCYQTLGKYFTFHIAIREDHHIIRVGPYALVRHPSYTGLFLMGVGAHLLLIVKLWQCMPAPIGSHSGTFLVVGLVVFFAGTGKRVQLEEAMMHAKFRTEWEDYARMTKLFVPFLL
;
A
#
# COMPACT_ATOMS: atom_id res chain seq x y z
N MET A 1 -13.99 16.67 14.53
CA MET A 1 -12.88 15.91 15.13
C MET A 1 -13.11 14.40 15.13
N TRP A 2 -14.10 13.88 15.88
CA TRP A 2 -14.28 12.43 16.11
C TRP A 2 -14.45 11.59 14.84
N THR A 3 -15.20 12.07 13.85
CA THR A 3 -15.34 11.37 12.56
C THR A 3 -14.00 11.18 11.84
N LYS A 4 -13.13 12.20 11.88
CA LYS A 4 -11.81 12.14 11.24
C LYS A 4 -10.91 11.18 12.01
N LEU A 5 -10.88 11.29 13.33
CA LEU A 5 -10.11 10.38 14.19
C LEU A 5 -10.50 8.92 13.94
N LEU A 6 -11.80 8.61 13.98
CA LEU A 6 -12.30 7.26 13.73
C LEU A 6 -11.91 6.77 12.33
N SER A 7 -12.05 7.62 11.31
CA SER A 7 -11.68 7.25 9.94
C SER A 7 -10.20 6.89 9.83
N VAL A 8 -9.31 7.67 10.44
CA VAL A 8 -7.85 7.42 10.44
C VAL A 8 -7.51 6.14 11.19
N LEU A 9 -8.15 5.88 12.33
CA LEU A 9 -7.94 4.64 13.10
C LEU A 9 -8.41 3.40 12.33
N VAL A 10 -9.59 3.47 11.71
CA VAL A 10 -10.13 2.38 10.88
C VAL A 10 -9.22 2.11 9.69
N THR A 11 -8.84 3.15 8.94
CA THR A 11 -7.90 2.98 7.82
C THR A 11 -6.53 2.52 8.30
N GLY A 12 -6.11 2.92 9.50
CA GLY A 12 -4.89 2.48 10.13
C GLY A 12 -4.86 0.97 10.35
N TYR A 13 -5.92 0.47 10.98
CA TYR A 13 -6.12 -0.97 11.16
C TYR A 13 -6.16 -1.72 9.83
N LEU A 14 -6.99 -1.25 8.89
CA LEU A 14 -7.14 -1.88 7.57
C LEU A 14 -5.83 -1.92 6.78
N PHE A 15 -5.04 -0.84 6.81
CA PHE A 15 -3.76 -0.78 6.13
C PHE A 15 -2.75 -1.76 6.74
N LEU A 16 -2.68 -1.84 8.07
CA LEU A 16 -1.80 -2.79 8.75
C LEU A 16 -2.17 -4.25 8.46
N ARG A 17 -3.47 -4.55 8.41
CA ARG A 17 -3.98 -5.86 7.99
C ARG A 17 -3.67 -6.12 6.52
N GLY A 18 -3.93 -5.16 5.67
CA GLY A 18 -3.68 -5.22 4.24
C GLY A 18 -2.20 -5.29 3.90
N THR A 19 -1.26 -4.88 4.75
CA THR A 19 0.20 -4.95 4.52
C THR A 19 0.90 -6.05 5.32
N THR A 20 0.15 -6.89 6.02
CA THR A 20 0.70 -8.05 6.73
C THR A 20 0.35 -9.31 5.92
N PRO A 21 1.34 -10.14 5.58
CA PRO A 21 1.07 -11.34 4.80
C PRO A 21 0.18 -12.30 5.62
N PRO A 22 -0.83 -12.94 5.01
CA PRO A 22 -1.70 -13.89 5.70
C PRO A 22 -0.99 -15.20 6.03
N ASN A 23 0.07 -15.54 5.30
CA ASN A 23 0.83 -16.77 5.47
C ASN A 23 2.31 -16.46 5.70
N THR A 24 2.97 -17.30 6.49
CA THR A 24 4.44 -17.32 6.56
C THR A 24 5.00 -17.90 5.25
N PRO A 25 6.10 -17.34 4.72
CA PRO A 25 6.74 -17.91 3.54
C PRO A 25 7.30 -19.29 3.88
N HIS A 26 6.80 -20.33 3.21
CA HIS A 26 7.47 -21.62 3.16
C HIS A 26 8.52 -21.53 2.05
N MET A 27 9.76 -21.22 2.41
CA MET A 27 10.86 -21.15 1.44
C MET A 27 11.43 -22.54 1.20
N SER A 28 11.57 -22.94 -0.06
CA SER A 28 12.40 -24.09 -0.42
C SER A 28 13.88 -23.76 -0.18
N ARG A 29 14.72 -24.79 0.01
CA ARG A 29 16.16 -24.63 0.24
C ARG A 29 16.85 -23.78 -0.85
N ASP A 30 16.42 -23.91 -2.11
CA ASP A 30 16.98 -23.16 -3.25
C ASP A 30 16.63 -21.67 -3.24
N ALA A 31 15.51 -21.28 -2.60
CA ALA A 31 15.13 -19.88 -2.42
C ALA A 31 15.96 -19.19 -1.33
N ILE A 32 16.34 -19.94 -0.28
CA ILE A 32 17.22 -19.47 0.81
C ILE A 32 18.62 -19.14 0.27
N GLU A 33 19.12 -19.93 -0.68
CA GLU A 33 20.46 -19.77 -1.25
C GLU A 33 20.60 -18.51 -2.13
N LYS A 34 19.49 -18.06 -2.77
CA LYS A 34 19.46 -16.82 -3.55
C LYS A 34 19.26 -15.55 -2.71
N GLU A 35 18.72 -15.64 -1.49
CA GLU A 35 18.51 -14.49 -0.59
C GLU A 35 19.79 -13.98 0.11
N GLY A 36 20.97 -14.53 -0.21
CA GLY A 36 22.23 -14.25 0.48
C GLY A 36 22.81 -12.83 0.31
N THR A 37 22.21 -11.95 -0.50
CA THR A 37 22.73 -10.57 -0.69
C THR A 37 22.04 -9.56 0.22
N LEU A 38 22.79 -8.56 0.69
CA LEU A 38 22.26 -7.47 1.54
C LEU A 38 21.08 -6.72 0.88
N LEU A 39 21.08 -6.62 -0.45
CA LEU A 39 20.02 -5.98 -1.20
C LEU A 39 18.71 -6.77 -1.13
N ASP A 40 18.78 -8.10 -1.20
CA ASP A 40 17.61 -8.97 -1.12
C ASP A 40 17.01 -8.95 0.29
N GLY A 41 17.85 -8.95 1.33
CA GLY A 41 17.40 -8.76 2.72
C GLY A 41 16.72 -7.41 2.95
N PHE A 42 17.23 -6.32 2.34
CA PHE A 42 16.59 -5.01 2.39
C PHE A 42 15.23 -5.02 1.69
N VAL A 43 15.13 -5.60 0.49
CA VAL A 43 13.88 -5.74 -0.26
C VAL A 43 12.86 -6.60 0.48
N ALA A 44 13.29 -7.71 1.10
CA ALA A 44 12.46 -8.59 1.91
C ALA A 44 11.91 -7.87 3.16
N SER A 45 12.68 -6.94 3.74
CA SER A 45 12.23 -6.10 4.86
C SER A 45 11.27 -4.98 4.46
N GLY A 46 11.05 -4.74 3.17
CA GLY A 46 10.23 -3.65 2.63
C GLY A 46 8.83 -3.52 3.26
N PRO A 47 8.03 -4.60 3.39
CA PRO A 47 6.74 -4.55 4.05
C PRO A 47 6.81 -4.14 5.54
N THR A 48 7.88 -4.51 6.24
CA THR A 48 8.11 -4.11 7.64
C THR A 48 8.38 -2.63 7.74
N TRP A 49 9.25 -2.08 6.88
CA TRP A 49 9.51 -0.65 6.81
C TRP A 49 8.26 0.14 6.42
N CYS A 50 7.50 -0.33 5.43
CA CYS A 50 6.24 0.29 5.02
C CYS A 50 5.26 0.44 6.20
N LYS A 51 5.11 -0.61 7.01
CA LYS A 51 4.28 -0.57 8.23
C LYS A 51 4.83 0.40 9.28
N ALA A 52 6.14 0.41 9.51
CA ALA A 52 6.78 1.29 10.48
C ALA A 52 6.58 2.77 10.11
N VAL A 53 6.87 3.12 8.84
CA VAL A 53 6.66 4.48 8.30
C VAL A 53 5.19 4.87 8.40
N TYR A 54 4.27 3.99 7.99
CA TYR A 54 2.85 4.30 8.03
C TYR A 54 2.31 4.51 9.47
N LYS A 55 2.77 3.72 10.45
CA LYS A 55 2.45 3.95 11.87
C LYS A 55 2.98 5.28 12.36
N ALA A 56 4.21 5.65 11.97
CA ALA A 56 4.77 6.96 12.32
C ALA A 56 3.94 8.10 11.71
N VAL A 57 3.52 7.98 10.45
CA VAL A 57 2.65 8.96 9.78
C VAL A 57 1.30 9.10 10.48
N ILE A 58 0.63 7.98 10.82
CA ILE A 58 -0.63 8.03 11.58
C ILE A 58 -0.41 8.65 12.97
N GLY A 59 0.66 8.25 13.67
CA GLY A 59 0.99 8.80 14.99
C GLY A 59 1.19 10.31 14.94
N ALA A 60 1.96 10.80 13.95
CA ALA A 60 2.14 12.23 13.71
C ALA A 60 0.82 12.92 13.38
N PHE A 61 0.00 12.35 12.49
CA PHE A 61 -1.29 12.93 12.11
C PHE A 61 -2.24 13.06 13.31
N VAL A 62 -2.43 11.98 14.07
CA VAL A 62 -3.33 11.95 15.23
C VAL A 62 -2.78 12.84 16.34
N GLY A 63 -1.48 12.80 16.62
CA GLY A 63 -0.83 13.65 17.60
C GLY A 63 -1.02 15.14 17.30
N THR A 64 -0.67 15.57 16.09
CA THR A 64 -0.85 16.97 15.65
C THR A 64 -2.32 17.39 15.68
N MET A 65 -3.24 16.52 15.26
CA MET A 65 -4.68 16.81 15.29
C MET A 65 -5.19 17.00 16.73
N VAL A 66 -4.75 16.18 17.69
CA VAL A 66 -5.14 16.29 19.10
C VAL A 66 -4.56 17.57 19.72
N VAL A 67 -3.28 17.85 19.50
CA VAL A 67 -2.62 19.09 19.97
C VAL A 67 -3.33 20.33 19.42
N GLN A 68 -3.75 20.29 18.15
CA GLN A 68 -4.50 21.38 17.51
C GLN A 68 -5.88 21.61 18.13
N GLU A 69 -6.64 20.54 18.41
CA GLU A 69 -7.99 20.67 18.99
C GLU A 69 -7.98 20.97 20.50
N LEU A 70 -6.89 20.66 21.20
CA LEU A 70 -6.70 21.03 22.61
C LEU A 70 -6.19 22.46 22.80
N GLY A 71 -5.84 23.18 21.73
CA GLY A 71 -5.36 24.56 21.81
C GLY A 71 -3.98 24.71 22.47
N LEU A 72 -3.14 23.67 22.42
CA LEU A 72 -1.80 23.67 23.02
C LEU A 72 -0.80 24.36 22.07
N GLU A 73 -0.95 25.67 21.86
CA GLU A 73 -0.20 26.45 20.85
C GLU A 73 1.33 26.34 20.98
N GLY A 74 1.85 26.29 22.22
CA GLY A 74 3.29 26.15 22.49
C GLY A 74 3.89 24.83 22.01
N GLU A 75 3.13 23.74 22.10
CA GLU A 75 3.55 22.42 21.57
C GLU A 75 3.24 22.29 20.07
N LEU A 76 2.18 22.95 19.60
CA LEU A 76 1.75 22.90 18.20
C LEU A 76 2.83 23.41 17.26
N SER A 77 3.56 24.47 17.61
CA SER A 77 4.66 25.01 16.78
C SER A 77 5.79 24.00 16.53
N LYS A 78 6.00 23.04 17.43
CA LYS A 78 7.02 21.97 17.28
C LYS A 78 6.59 20.90 16.27
N PHE A 79 5.30 20.60 16.22
CA PHE A 79 4.73 19.55 15.34
C PHE A 79 4.18 20.11 14.02
N CYS A 80 3.74 21.36 14.02
CA CYS A 80 3.14 22.08 12.91
C CYS A 80 3.62 23.54 12.92
N PRO A 81 4.82 23.82 12.35
CA PRO A 81 5.36 25.18 12.28
C PRO A 81 4.45 26.20 11.61
N ASN A 82 3.49 25.74 10.77
CA ASN A 82 2.51 26.60 10.11
C ASN A 82 1.05 26.16 10.38
N PRO A 83 0.50 26.45 11.58
CA PRO A 83 -0.80 25.93 12.02
C PRO A 83 -2.00 26.61 11.35
N THR A 84 -1.83 27.79 10.76
CA THR A 84 -2.92 28.57 10.16
C THR A 84 -3.41 28.00 8.82
N ARG A 85 -2.63 27.14 8.16
CA ARG A 85 -2.98 26.59 6.84
C ARG A 85 -3.70 25.26 6.85
N ALA A 86 -3.68 24.50 7.95
CA ALA A 86 -4.22 23.15 7.98
C ALA A 86 -4.97 22.87 9.29
N ARG A 87 -6.30 22.74 9.20
CA ARG A 87 -7.08 22.04 10.23
C ARG A 87 -7.12 20.56 9.91
N LEU A 88 -6.36 19.75 10.66
CA LEU A 88 -6.28 18.30 10.38
C LEU A 88 -7.63 17.60 10.58
N SER A 89 -8.41 18.07 11.55
CA SER A 89 -9.72 17.51 11.89
C SER A 89 -10.83 17.79 10.88
N SER A 90 -10.66 18.78 9.99
CA SER A 90 -11.64 19.13 8.96
C SER A 90 -11.62 18.11 7.81
N TRP A 91 -12.72 17.99 7.08
CA TRP A 91 -12.76 17.19 5.86
C TRP A 91 -12.53 18.07 4.64
N SER A 92 -11.62 17.63 3.78
CA SER A 92 -11.44 18.16 2.42
C SER A 92 -11.91 17.13 1.39
N THR A 93 -12.14 17.56 0.15
CA THR A 93 -12.44 16.64 -0.96
C THR A 93 -11.31 15.63 -1.18
N ALA A 94 -10.05 16.07 -1.06
CA ALA A 94 -8.90 15.19 -1.14
C ALA A 94 -8.91 14.13 -0.04
N ASP A 95 -9.35 14.47 1.17
CA ASP A 95 -9.45 13.51 2.27
C ASP A 95 -10.51 12.44 2.01
N LEU A 96 -11.66 12.84 1.44
CA LEU A 96 -12.75 11.90 1.14
C LEU A 96 -12.34 10.92 0.03
N VAL A 97 -11.69 11.44 -1.02
CA VAL A 97 -11.10 10.61 -2.08
C VAL A 97 -10.03 9.69 -1.48
N GLY A 98 -9.12 10.25 -0.68
CA GLY A 98 -8.05 9.51 -0.02
C GLY A 98 -8.56 8.38 0.86
N PHE A 99 -9.55 8.67 1.71
CA PHE A 99 -10.23 7.68 2.54
C PHE A 99 -10.86 6.56 1.71
N THR A 100 -11.60 6.92 0.67
CA THR A 100 -12.30 5.95 -0.19
C THR A 100 -11.31 5.05 -0.93
N CYS A 101 -10.27 5.62 -1.54
CA CYS A 101 -9.21 4.86 -2.20
C CYS A 101 -8.50 3.92 -1.22
N LEU A 102 -8.16 4.42 -0.02
CA LEU A 102 -7.45 3.65 0.99
C LEU A 102 -8.28 2.45 1.47
N VAL A 103 -9.56 2.67 1.78
CA VAL A 103 -10.48 1.59 2.18
C VAL A 103 -10.67 0.60 1.04
N ALA A 104 -10.97 1.06 -0.18
CA ALA A 104 -11.16 0.20 -1.34
C ALA A 104 -9.92 -0.66 -1.63
N GLY A 105 -8.72 -0.05 -1.57
CA GLY A 105 -7.45 -0.75 -1.77
C GLY A 105 -7.19 -1.82 -0.70
N CYS A 106 -7.49 -1.52 0.57
CA CYS A 106 -7.38 -2.49 1.66
C CYS A 106 -8.35 -3.65 1.48
N LEU A 107 -9.62 -3.37 1.19
CA LEU A 107 -10.63 -4.42 0.97
C LEU A 107 -10.29 -5.30 -0.22
N LEU A 108 -9.80 -4.71 -1.32
CA LEU A 108 -9.35 -5.47 -2.49
C LEU A 108 -8.18 -6.40 -2.13
N ARG A 109 -7.19 -5.92 -1.36
CA ARG A 109 -6.10 -6.78 -0.86
C ARG A 109 -6.62 -7.91 0.02
N LEU A 110 -7.51 -7.63 0.97
CA LEU A 110 -8.07 -8.66 1.85
C LEU A 110 -8.88 -9.70 1.07
N TRP A 111 -9.60 -9.28 0.03
CA TRP A 111 -10.29 -10.19 -0.88
C TRP A 111 -9.28 -11.07 -1.64
N CYS A 112 -8.16 -10.51 -2.10
CA CYS A 112 -7.08 -11.30 -2.71
C CYS A 112 -6.49 -12.32 -1.73
N TYR A 113 -6.33 -11.96 -0.45
CA TYR A 113 -5.80 -12.85 0.59
C TYR A 113 -6.74 -14.03 0.84
N GLN A 114 -8.03 -13.76 0.94
CA GLN A 114 -9.06 -14.79 1.09
C GLN A 114 -9.12 -15.70 -0.15
N THR A 115 -9.00 -15.12 -1.34
CA THR A 115 -9.14 -15.84 -2.61
C THR A 115 -7.94 -16.74 -2.89
N LEU A 116 -6.71 -16.25 -2.71
CA LEU A 116 -5.50 -17.05 -2.90
C LEU A 116 -5.20 -17.97 -1.70
N GLY A 117 -5.73 -17.67 -0.52
CA GLY A 117 -5.54 -18.46 0.69
C GLY A 117 -4.06 -18.73 0.95
N LYS A 118 -3.69 -20.02 1.06
CA LYS A 118 -2.30 -20.47 1.30
C LYS A 118 -1.31 -20.06 0.20
N TYR A 119 -1.76 -19.75 -1.01
CA TYR A 119 -0.89 -19.39 -2.13
C TYR A 119 -0.46 -17.92 -2.11
N PHE A 120 -1.08 -17.09 -1.26
CA PHE A 120 -0.68 -15.70 -1.14
C PHE A 120 0.63 -15.57 -0.34
N THR A 121 1.70 -15.11 -0.98
CA THR A 121 2.98 -14.79 -0.35
C THR A 121 3.52 -13.45 -0.85
N PHE A 122 4.24 -12.71 0.01
CA PHE A 122 4.97 -11.52 -0.42
C PHE A 122 6.29 -11.84 -1.12
N HIS A 123 6.80 -13.07 -0.96
CA HIS A 123 7.90 -13.58 -1.76
C HIS A 123 7.33 -14.18 -3.03
N ILE A 124 8.04 -13.96 -4.12
CA ILE A 124 7.75 -14.59 -5.39
C ILE A 124 8.16 -16.07 -5.25
N ALA A 125 7.19 -16.94 -4.98
CA ALA A 125 7.44 -18.36 -4.81
C ALA A 125 6.26 -19.15 -5.37
N ILE A 126 6.55 -20.08 -6.27
CA ILE A 126 5.54 -21.04 -6.72
C ILE A 126 5.68 -22.31 -5.89
N ARG A 127 4.62 -22.67 -5.17
CA ARG A 127 4.55 -23.95 -4.45
C ARG A 127 4.40 -25.11 -5.43
N GLU A 128 4.87 -26.29 -5.08
CA GLU A 128 4.71 -27.49 -5.93
C GLU A 128 3.23 -27.77 -6.22
N ASP A 129 2.38 -27.64 -5.20
CA ASP A 129 0.91 -27.83 -5.26
C ASP A 129 0.11 -26.59 -5.72
N HIS A 130 0.79 -25.58 -6.28
CA HIS A 130 0.14 -24.37 -6.78
C HIS A 130 -0.68 -24.69 -8.04
N HIS A 131 -1.90 -24.14 -8.12
CA HIS A 131 -2.80 -24.16 -9.28
C HIS A 131 -3.30 -22.76 -9.60
N ILE A 132 -3.77 -22.54 -10.83
CA ILE A 132 -4.27 -21.22 -11.26
C ILE A 132 -5.63 -20.96 -10.62
N ILE A 133 -5.72 -19.91 -9.81
CA ILE A 133 -6.97 -19.46 -9.19
C ILE A 133 -7.66 -18.47 -10.12
N ARG A 134 -8.90 -18.81 -10.53
CA ARG A 134 -9.70 -18.03 -11.49
C ARG A 134 -11.00 -17.50 -10.91
N VAL A 135 -11.10 -17.41 -9.58
CA VAL A 135 -12.30 -16.95 -8.85
C VAL A 135 -12.04 -15.61 -8.17
N GLY A 136 -13.11 -14.95 -7.72
CA GLY A 136 -13.01 -13.65 -7.05
C GLY A 136 -12.39 -12.59 -7.98
N PRO A 137 -11.48 -11.72 -7.48
CA PRO A 137 -10.90 -10.67 -8.30
C PRO A 137 -9.99 -11.22 -9.41
N TYR A 138 -9.47 -12.45 -9.24
CA TYR A 138 -8.64 -13.14 -10.24
C TYR A 138 -9.44 -13.65 -11.44
N ALA A 139 -10.77 -13.68 -11.38
CA ALA A 139 -11.60 -13.97 -12.55
C ALA A 139 -11.54 -12.86 -13.61
N LEU A 140 -11.18 -11.63 -13.20
CA LEU A 140 -11.23 -10.43 -14.05
C LEU A 140 -9.84 -9.92 -14.40
N VAL A 141 -8.92 -9.94 -13.43
CA VAL A 141 -7.58 -9.36 -13.55
C VAL A 141 -6.52 -10.27 -12.94
N ARG A 142 -5.32 -10.29 -13.51
CA ARG A 142 -4.24 -11.18 -13.05
C ARG A 142 -3.55 -10.69 -11.78
N HIS A 143 -3.41 -9.37 -11.62
CA HIS A 143 -2.76 -8.80 -10.45
C HIS A 143 -3.61 -7.78 -9.66
N PRO A 144 -4.80 -8.18 -9.16
CA PRO A 144 -5.69 -7.29 -8.39
C PRO A 144 -5.05 -6.75 -7.12
N SER A 145 -4.17 -7.54 -6.48
CA SER A 145 -3.48 -7.13 -5.25
C SER A 145 -2.53 -5.94 -5.47
N TYR A 146 -1.94 -5.78 -6.66
CA TYR A 146 -1.12 -4.60 -6.98
C TYR A 146 -1.97 -3.35 -7.16
N THR A 147 -3.16 -3.46 -7.76
CA THR A 147 -4.15 -2.37 -7.75
C THR A 147 -4.55 -1.99 -6.33
N GLY A 148 -4.78 -2.98 -5.46
CA GLY A 148 -5.04 -2.71 -4.04
C GLY A 148 -3.92 -1.93 -3.36
N LEU A 149 -2.67 -2.31 -3.59
CA LEU A 149 -1.50 -1.60 -3.05
C LEU A 149 -1.37 -0.17 -3.59
N PHE A 150 -1.62 0.04 -4.88
CA PHE A 150 -1.63 1.37 -5.49
C PHE A 150 -2.65 2.30 -4.82
N LEU A 151 -3.89 1.83 -4.69
CA LEU A 151 -4.98 2.58 -4.06
C LEU A 151 -4.68 2.89 -2.58
N MET A 152 -4.07 1.95 -1.86
CA MET A 152 -3.62 2.17 -0.49
C MET A 152 -2.55 3.27 -0.40
N GLY A 153 -1.58 3.30 -1.31
CA GLY A 153 -0.51 4.32 -1.34
C GLY A 153 -1.06 5.71 -1.65
N VAL A 154 -1.83 5.84 -2.73
CA VAL A 154 -2.46 7.11 -3.14
C VAL A 154 -3.43 7.58 -2.05
N GLY A 155 -4.24 6.68 -1.51
CA GLY A 155 -5.21 6.99 -0.47
C GLY A 155 -4.56 7.49 0.82
N ALA A 156 -3.48 6.84 1.27
CA ALA A 156 -2.68 7.29 2.41
C ALA A 156 -2.05 8.67 2.17
N HIS A 157 -1.56 8.93 0.96
CA HIS A 157 -0.98 10.22 0.61
C HIS A 157 -2.02 11.35 0.71
N LEU A 158 -3.18 11.16 0.08
CA LEU A 158 -4.24 12.17 0.05
C LEU A 158 -4.88 12.39 1.43
N LEU A 159 -5.13 11.32 2.20
CA LEU A 159 -5.80 11.42 3.50
C LEU A 159 -4.89 11.98 4.59
N LEU A 160 -3.61 11.62 4.61
CA LEU A 160 -2.70 11.87 5.72
C LEU A 160 -1.56 12.81 5.33
N ILE A 161 -0.81 12.44 4.30
CA ILE A 161 0.47 13.09 3.97
C ILE A 161 0.25 14.53 3.52
N VAL A 162 -0.73 14.79 2.65
CA VAL A 162 -1.00 16.15 2.15
C VAL A 162 -1.22 17.14 3.31
N LYS A 163 -2.04 16.78 4.31
CA LYS A 163 -2.30 17.65 5.46
C LYS A 163 -1.11 17.80 6.39
N LEU A 164 -0.38 16.71 6.65
CA LEU A 164 0.87 16.79 7.41
C LEU A 164 1.91 17.67 6.72
N TRP A 165 1.95 17.65 5.38
CA TRP A 165 2.86 18.49 4.62
C TRP A 165 2.48 19.96 4.68
N GLN A 166 1.18 20.30 4.74
CA GLN A 166 0.71 21.68 4.90
C GLN A 166 1.14 22.31 6.23
N CYS A 167 1.45 21.49 7.24
CA CYS A 167 2.03 21.95 8.50
C CYS A 167 3.49 22.40 8.38
N MET A 168 4.21 21.96 7.34
CA MET A 168 5.63 22.26 7.16
C MET A 168 5.84 23.66 6.57
N PRO A 169 6.90 24.39 6.97
CA PRO A 169 7.19 25.70 6.43
C PRO A 169 7.60 25.62 4.95
N ALA A 170 7.43 26.70 4.21
CA ALA A 170 7.96 26.81 2.85
C ALA A 170 9.50 26.79 2.89
N PRO A 171 10.17 26.12 1.93
CA PRO A 171 9.60 25.51 0.73
C PRO A 171 9.11 24.06 0.93
N ILE A 172 9.44 23.41 2.04
CA ILE A 172 9.14 21.98 2.24
C ILE A 172 7.64 21.71 2.08
N GLY A 173 6.78 22.56 2.67
CA GLY A 173 5.33 22.42 2.62
C GLY A 173 4.70 22.41 1.22
N SER A 174 5.38 22.90 0.18
CA SER A 174 4.85 22.91 -1.20
C SER A 174 5.22 21.67 -2.03
N HIS A 175 6.05 20.75 -1.51
CA HIS A 175 6.61 19.64 -2.28
C HIS A 175 5.86 18.30 -2.11
N SER A 176 4.70 18.28 -1.46
CA SER A 176 3.93 17.04 -1.28
C SER A 176 3.63 16.33 -2.60
N GLY A 177 3.29 17.09 -3.66
CA GLY A 177 3.07 16.57 -5.00
C GLY A 177 4.31 15.93 -5.61
N THR A 178 5.50 16.51 -5.41
CA THR A 178 6.76 15.92 -5.87
C THR A 178 7.03 14.57 -5.20
N PHE A 179 6.80 14.47 -3.89
CA PHE A 179 6.92 13.20 -3.16
C PHE A 179 5.94 12.15 -3.66
N LEU A 180 4.70 12.54 -4.01
CA LEU A 180 3.75 11.62 -4.63
C LEU A 180 4.27 11.11 -5.97
N VAL A 181 4.72 11.99 -6.86
CA VAL A 181 5.24 11.61 -8.18
C VAL A 181 6.44 10.67 -8.06
N VAL A 182 7.41 10.97 -7.20
CA VAL A 182 8.55 10.10 -6.94
C VAL A 182 8.09 8.74 -6.40
N GLY A 183 7.15 8.74 -5.45
CA GLY A 183 6.57 7.51 -4.91
C GLY A 183 5.87 6.65 -5.97
N LEU A 184 5.13 7.29 -6.89
CA LEU A 184 4.48 6.62 -8.01
C LEU A 184 5.50 6.02 -8.98
N VAL A 185 6.55 6.77 -9.35
CA VAL A 185 7.62 6.27 -10.23
C VAL A 185 8.30 5.04 -9.62
N VAL A 186 8.66 5.10 -8.34
CA VAL A 186 9.26 3.96 -7.61
C VAL A 186 8.29 2.79 -7.56
N PHE A 187 7.01 3.04 -7.28
CA PHE A 187 5.97 2.01 -7.26
C PHE A 187 5.86 1.29 -8.61
N PHE A 188 5.63 2.03 -9.70
CA PHE A 188 5.45 1.45 -11.03
C PHE A 188 6.70 0.72 -11.54
N ALA A 189 7.90 1.26 -11.30
CA ALA A 189 9.15 0.58 -11.64
C ALA A 189 9.31 -0.74 -10.87
N GLY A 190 9.04 -0.73 -9.56
CA GLY A 190 9.13 -1.90 -8.70
C GLY A 190 8.09 -2.97 -9.02
N THR A 191 6.81 -2.59 -9.16
CA THR A 191 5.74 -3.54 -9.49
C THR A 191 5.85 -4.04 -10.92
N GLY A 192 6.29 -3.22 -11.86
CA GLY A 192 6.50 -3.64 -13.26
C GLY A 192 7.51 -4.78 -13.35
N LYS A 193 8.67 -4.64 -12.69
CA LYS A 193 9.68 -5.71 -12.63
C LYS A 193 9.13 -6.97 -11.96
N ARG A 194 8.39 -6.84 -10.85
CA ARG A 194 7.81 -8.00 -10.13
C ARG A 194 6.75 -8.71 -10.95
N VAL A 195 5.88 -7.98 -11.63
CA VAL A 195 4.83 -8.53 -12.49
C VAL A 195 5.42 -9.33 -13.65
N GLN A 196 6.48 -8.81 -14.29
CA GLN A 196 7.19 -9.54 -15.34
C GLN A 196 7.77 -10.87 -14.82
N LEU A 197 8.39 -10.85 -13.63
CA LEU A 197 8.91 -12.06 -13.01
C LEU A 197 7.79 -13.05 -12.67
N GLU A 198 6.70 -12.57 -12.07
CA GLU A 198 5.51 -13.37 -11.74
C GLU A 198 4.91 -14.04 -12.97
N GLU A 199 4.63 -13.28 -14.03
CA GLU A 199 4.10 -13.80 -15.29
C GLU A 199 5.04 -14.84 -15.92
N ALA A 200 6.36 -14.58 -15.90
CA ALA A 200 7.35 -15.48 -16.46
C ALA A 200 7.39 -16.83 -15.73
N MET A 201 7.34 -16.86 -14.40
CA MET A 201 7.34 -18.15 -13.69
C MET A 201 5.99 -18.87 -13.78
N MET A 202 4.88 -18.13 -13.80
CA MET A 202 3.55 -18.73 -14.00
C MET A 202 3.45 -19.37 -15.38
N HIS A 203 3.95 -18.70 -16.42
CA HIS A 203 4.05 -19.26 -17.78
C HIS A 203 4.99 -20.47 -17.81
N ALA A 204 6.16 -20.39 -17.17
CA ALA A 204 7.12 -21.50 -17.12
C ALA A 204 6.53 -22.76 -16.45
N LYS A 205 5.72 -22.60 -15.38
CA LYS A 205 5.11 -23.72 -14.67
C LYS A 205 3.87 -24.28 -15.37
N PHE A 206 2.91 -23.43 -15.73
CA PHE A 206 1.57 -23.85 -16.18
C PHE A 206 1.40 -23.84 -17.70
N ARG A 207 2.32 -23.18 -18.43
CA ARG A 207 2.38 -23.14 -19.90
C ARG A 207 1.02 -22.79 -20.53
N THR A 208 0.38 -23.73 -21.22
CA THR A 208 -0.87 -23.53 -21.95
C THR A 208 -2.03 -23.11 -21.04
N GLU A 209 -2.10 -23.64 -19.82
CA GLU A 209 -3.16 -23.28 -18.87
C GLU A 209 -3.04 -21.80 -18.45
N TRP A 210 -1.81 -21.28 -18.36
CA TRP A 210 -1.55 -19.87 -18.10
C TRP A 210 -1.93 -18.99 -19.29
N GLU A 211 -1.63 -19.42 -20.51
CA GLU A 211 -2.01 -18.68 -21.73
C GLU A 211 -3.53 -18.57 -21.87
N ASP A 212 -4.26 -19.65 -21.61
CA ASP A 212 -5.73 -19.64 -21.57
C ASP A 212 -6.27 -18.64 -20.55
N TYR A 213 -5.71 -18.67 -19.35
CA TYR A 213 -6.08 -17.73 -18.30
C TYR A 213 -5.74 -16.28 -18.67
N ALA A 214 -4.57 -16.04 -19.26
CA ALA A 214 -4.11 -14.72 -19.66
C ALA A 214 -4.93 -14.12 -20.82
N ARG A 215 -5.50 -14.96 -21.69
CA ARG A 215 -6.44 -14.52 -22.74
C ARG A 215 -7.77 -14.03 -22.17
N MET A 216 -8.22 -14.64 -21.07
CA MET A 216 -9.52 -14.35 -20.47
C MET A 216 -9.50 -13.22 -19.44
N THR A 217 -8.32 -12.73 -19.06
CA THR A 217 -8.14 -11.74 -17.99
C THR A 217 -7.29 -10.57 -18.42
N LYS A 218 -7.52 -9.40 -17.81
CA LYS A 218 -6.63 -8.23 -18.00
C LYS A 218 -5.44 -8.30 -17.06
N LEU A 219 -4.32 -7.65 -17.39
CA LEU A 219 -3.15 -7.61 -16.51
C LEU A 219 -3.47 -6.88 -15.19
N PHE A 220 -4.07 -5.69 -15.31
CA PHE A 220 -4.52 -4.84 -14.20
C PHE A 220 -5.96 -4.38 -14.40
N VAL A 221 -6.52 -3.72 -13.37
CA VAL A 221 -7.82 -3.06 -13.49
C VAL A 221 -7.72 -1.90 -14.49
N PRO A 222 -8.46 -1.94 -15.61
CA PRO A 222 -8.39 -0.90 -16.63
C PRO A 222 -8.82 0.45 -16.05
N PHE A 223 -8.17 1.52 -16.52
CA PHE A 223 -8.37 2.92 -16.11
C PHE A 223 -7.88 3.28 -14.69
N LEU A 224 -7.31 2.34 -13.93
CA LEU A 224 -6.71 2.62 -12.62
C LEU A 224 -5.18 2.58 -12.61
N LEU A 225 -4.58 1.83 -13.55
CA LEU A 225 -3.14 1.60 -13.69
C LEU A 225 -2.75 1.63 -15.17
#